data_AF-A0A3R8IVK8-F1
#
_entry.id   AF-A0A3R8IVK8-F1
#
_cell.length_a   1.000
_cell.length_b   1.000
_cell.length_c   1.000
_cell.angle_alpha   90.00
_cell.angle_beta   90.00
_cell.angle_gamma   90.00
#
_symmetry.space_group_name_H-M   'P 1'
#
loop_
_entity.id
_entity.type
_entity.pdbx_description
1 polymer ?
#
loop_
_entity_poly.entity_id
_entity_poly.type
_entity_poly.pdbx_seq_one_letter_code
_entity_poly.pdbx_strand_id
1 'polypeptide(L)'
;MPTLLLNFKNEARSAILDLLWRQWITLGVSGHAAQASGKAILDPEALLLASTTLGRMDARLFDEMLDWLQDQADWINLQRLARLHKDHVLGDASILSVIATRLARLPAHKKWKAMEKSSVEVSGSPAPLFPEDGHFGTADQDFLAGGWLRGPVRYRGLSVAPRMDHPGNLLLKLRALFGRQSRAEVMAWLLAHEAGHPAEIARQIGYFRRSVQITLNELERSGHVRSLRKGREKHFSLLADEWRFLATWPMSQGPTFPAWVPWSEIFRLLEQLNALLNDVHLSASSPELQAIEWRRRLDYTLLGNSTLPVLFSLPINARGDEALMAHCDRFRQLLDHLGAGPNEEPASSAMPR
;
A
#
# COMPACT_ATOMS: atom_id res chain seq x y z
N MET A 1 -5.66 0.61 -31.33
CA MET A 1 -5.00 0.09 -30.11
C MET A 1 -3.96 1.04 -29.51
N PRO A 2 -2.99 1.63 -30.25
CA PRO A 2 -1.98 2.52 -29.66
C PRO A 2 -2.58 3.72 -28.89
N THR A 3 -3.58 4.39 -29.48
CA THR A 3 -4.30 5.50 -28.82
C THR A 3 -5.06 5.06 -27.56
N LEU A 4 -5.58 3.83 -27.54
CA LEU A 4 -6.32 3.30 -26.39
C LEU A 4 -5.39 3.05 -25.20
N LEU A 5 -4.23 2.43 -25.42
CA LEU A 5 -3.25 2.20 -24.36
C LEU A 5 -2.59 3.48 -23.87
N LEU A 6 -2.39 4.46 -24.76
CA LEU A 6 -1.89 5.78 -24.36
C LEU A 6 -2.90 6.53 -23.48
N ASN A 7 -4.18 6.52 -23.87
CA ASN A 7 -5.25 7.12 -23.06
C ASN A 7 -5.35 6.41 -21.71
N PHE A 8 -5.37 5.07 -21.71
CA PHE A 8 -5.41 4.27 -20.49
C PHE A 8 -4.17 4.49 -19.61
N LYS A 9 -2.98 4.70 -20.19
CA LYS A 9 -1.77 5.03 -19.42
C LYS A 9 -1.97 6.31 -18.60
N ASN A 10 -2.53 7.35 -19.20
CA ASN A 10 -2.79 8.62 -18.52
C ASN A 10 -3.88 8.47 -17.45
N GLU A 11 -4.96 7.75 -17.77
CA GLU A 11 -6.04 7.40 -16.82
C GLU A 11 -5.48 6.65 -15.61
N ALA A 12 -4.75 5.55 -15.85
CA ALA A 12 -4.17 4.71 -14.81
C ALA A 12 -3.18 5.48 -13.95
N ARG A 13 -2.32 6.31 -14.55
CA ARG A 13 -1.40 7.19 -13.80
C ARG A 13 -2.17 8.11 -12.86
N SER A 14 -3.19 8.80 -13.38
CA SER A 14 -3.99 9.74 -12.58
C SER A 14 -4.70 9.03 -11.42
N ALA A 15 -5.29 7.86 -11.67
CA ALA A 15 -5.98 7.08 -10.65
C ALA A 15 -5.02 6.49 -9.60
N ILE A 16 -3.83 6.01 -10.01
CA ILE A 16 -2.80 5.55 -9.06
C ILE A 16 -2.33 6.70 -8.17
N LEU A 17 -2.06 7.88 -8.75
CA LEU A 17 -1.66 9.05 -7.98
C LEU A 17 -2.74 9.51 -7.01
N ASP A 18 -4.00 9.54 -7.45
CA ASP A 18 -5.15 9.86 -6.58
C ASP A 18 -5.26 8.86 -5.41
N LEU A 19 -5.12 7.56 -5.69
CA LEU A 19 -5.09 6.52 -4.65
C LEU A 19 -3.99 6.77 -3.62
N LEU A 20 -2.76 7.03 -4.07
CA LEU A 20 -1.63 7.29 -3.18
C LEU A 20 -1.85 8.56 -2.35
N TRP A 21 -2.27 9.66 -2.97
CA TRP A 21 -2.57 10.92 -2.28
C TRP A 21 -3.65 10.74 -1.21
N ARG A 22 -4.76 10.06 -1.52
CA ARG A 22 -5.84 9.80 -0.56
C ARG A 22 -5.35 9.05 0.66
N GLN A 23 -4.52 8.01 0.46
CA GLN A 23 -3.98 7.23 1.58
C GLN A 23 -2.99 8.03 2.42
N TRP A 24 -2.06 8.75 1.78
CA TRP A 24 -1.09 9.59 2.50
C TRP A 24 -1.77 10.73 3.28
N ILE A 25 -2.76 11.40 2.70
CA ILE A 25 -3.53 12.44 3.41
C ILE A 25 -4.30 11.85 4.60
N THR A 26 -4.86 10.65 4.47
CA THR A 26 -5.49 9.96 5.61
C THR A 26 -4.47 9.66 6.72
N LEU A 27 -3.20 9.39 6.40
CA LEU A 27 -2.11 9.25 7.37
C LEU A 27 -1.65 10.60 7.97
N GLY A 28 -2.09 11.73 7.44
CA GLY A 28 -1.76 13.07 7.95
C GLY A 28 -0.75 13.84 7.10
N VAL A 29 -0.44 13.38 5.89
CA VAL A 29 0.35 14.17 4.93
C VAL A 29 -0.45 15.39 4.46
N SER A 30 0.23 16.53 4.32
CA SER A 30 -0.40 17.75 3.80
C SER A 30 -0.68 17.61 2.29
N GLY A 31 -1.94 17.82 1.89
CA GLY A 31 -2.37 17.72 0.50
C GLY A 31 -3.79 18.24 0.29
N HIS A 32 -4.20 18.33 -0.98
CA HIS A 32 -5.51 18.87 -1.38
C HIS A 32 -6.50 17.80 -1.86
N ALA A 33 -6.07 16.54 -1.96
CA ALA A 33 -6.97 15.46 -2.34
C ALA A 33 -7.91 15.09 -1.17
N ALA A 34 -8.97 14.35 -1.49
CA ALA A 34 -9.84 13.80 -0.46
C ALA A 34 -9.08 12.79 0.42
N GLN A 35 -9.61 12.51 1.61
CA GLN A 35 -9.15 11.36 2.39
C GLN A 35 -9.66 10.05 1.75
N ALA A 36 -8.99 8.94 2.05
CA ALA A 36 -9.49 7.61 1.71
C ALA A 36 -10.90 7.40 2.28
N SER A 37 -11.76 6.65 1.58
CA SER A 37 -13.18 6.49 1.92
C SER A 37 -13.47 5.86 3.29
N GLY A 38 -12.44 5.27 3.93
CA GLY A 38 -12.59 4.60 5.20
C GLY A 38 -13.13 3.16 5.12
N LYS A 39 -13.43 2.66 3.91
CA LYS A 39 -13.91 1.29 3.69
C LYS A 39 -12.84 0.21 3.91
N ALA A 40 -11.57 0.57 3.81
CA ALA A 40 -10.42 -0.33 3.92
C ALA A 40 -9.40 0.18 4.94
N ILE A 41 -8.78 -0.75 5.66
CA ILE A 41 -7.66 -0.48 6.57
C ILE A 41 -6.46 -0.09 5.72
N LEU A 42 -5.79 1.01 6.02
CA LEU A 42 -4.56 1.41 5.33
C LEU A 42 -3.35 0.60 5.83
N ASP A 43 -2.46 0.31 4.90
CA ASP A 43 -1.18 -0.35 5.17
C ASP A 43 -0.04 0.65 4.94
N PRO A 44 0.53 1.25 6.01
CA PRO A 44 1.54 2.28 5.87
C PRO A 44 2.89 1.72 5.38
N GLU A 45 3.19 0.44 5.62
CA GLU A 45 4.41 -0.18 5.10
C GLU A 45 4.31 -0.44 3.60
N ALA A 46 3.20 -1.02 3.15
CA ALA A 46 2.96 -1.27 1.73
C ALA A 46 2.87 0.04 0.95
N LEU A 47 2.21 1.06 1.52
CA LEU A 47 2.12 2.40 0.92
C LEU A 47 3.49 3.06 0.78
N LEU A 48 4.34 2.98 1.81
CA LEU A 48 5.70 3.51 1.76
C LEU A 48 6.51 2.81 0.66
N LEU A 49 6.49 1.47 0.61
CA LEU A 49 7.20 0.71 -0.42
C LEU A 49 6.69 1.08 -1.81
N ALA A 50 5.38 1.10 -2.03
CA ALA A 50 4.78 1.50 -3.30
C ALA A 50 5.17 2.94 -3.69
N SER A 51 5.33 3.84 -2.71
CA SER A 51 5.70 5.23 -2.97
C SER A 51 7.15 5.39 -3.42
N THR A 52 8.03 4.45 -3.10
CA THR A 52 9.41 4.44 -3.65
C THR A 52 9.46 4.18 -5.16
N THR A 53 8.38 3.66 -5.76
CA THR A 53 8.27 3.40 -7.20
C THR A 53 7.21 4.28 -7.84
N LEU A 54 5.95 4.14 -7.43
CA LEU A 54 4.79 4.83 -7.98
C LEU A 54 4.73 6.31 -7.53
N GLY A 55 5.26 6.64 -6.35
CA GLY A 55 5.34 8.03 -5.88
C GLY A 55 6.23 8.93 -6.74
N ARG A 56 7.08 8.35 -7.59
CA ARG A 56 7.94 9.07 -8.55
C ARG A 56 7.16 9.71 -9.70
N MET A 57 5.85 9.49 -9.77
CA MET A 57 4.94 10.15 -10.72
C MET A 57 4.59 11.59 -10.30
N ASP A 58 4.78 11.99 -9.04
CA ASP A 58 4.52 13.35 -8.57
C ASP A 58 5.54 13.72 -7.48
N ALA A 59 6.45 14.65 -7.80
CA ALA A 59 7.47 15.10 -6.88
C ALA A 59 6.89 15.68 -5.57
N ARG A 60 5.70 16.28 -5.62
CA ARG A 60 5.05 16.85 -4.43
C ARG A 60 4.61 15.75 -3.48
N LEU A 61 3.99 14.69 -4.00
CA LEU A 61 3.58 13.54 -3.18
C LEU A 61 4.80 12.93 -2.48
N PHE A 62 5.88 12.76 -3.24
CA PHE A 62 7.12 12.19 -2.72
C PHE A 62 7.72 13.07 -1.62
N ASP A 63 7.76 14.38 -1.82
CA ASP A 63 8.30 15.31 -0.82
C ASP A 63 7.45 15.41 0.44
N GLU A 64 6.13 15.44 0.31
CA GLU A 64 5.20 15.47 1.46
C GLU A 64 5.22 14.13 2.22
N MET A 65 5.42 13.00 1.55
CA MET A 65 5.72 11.73 2.22
C MET A 65 7.02 11.81 3.03
N LEU A 66 8.11 12.34 2.46
CA LEU A 66 9.38 12.48 3.17
C LEU A 66 9.28 13.42 4.38
N ASP A 67 8.47 14.48 4.27
CA ASP A 67 8.12 15.41 5.34
C ASP A 67 7.40 14.69 6.48
N TRP A 68 6.34 13.95 6.18
CA TRP A 68 5.60 13.17 7.18
C TRP A 68 6.48 12.17 7.93
N LEU A 69 7.40 11.51 7.22
CA LEU A 69 8.33 10.56 7.82
C LEU A 69 9.31 11.20 8.83
N GLN A 70 9.55 12.53 8.79
CA GLN A 70 10.44 13.17 9.76
C GLN A 70 9.99 12.96 11.21
N ASP A 71 8.68 12.99 11.44
CA ASP A 71 8.09 12.90 12.78
C ASP A 71 7.30 11.60 13.00
N GLN A 72 6.77 11.01 11.93
CA GLN A 72 5.79 9.92 12.00
C GLN A 72 6.34 8.56 11.56
N ALA A 73 7.62 8.47 11.17
CA ALA A 73 8.26 7.21 10.75
C ALA A 73 8.25 6.12 11.82
N ASP A 74 7.95 6.47 13.07
CA ASP A 74 7.82 5.52 14.16
C ASP A 74 6.57 4.64 14.07
N TRP A 75 5.54 5.07 13.32
CA TRP A 75 4.38 4.26 12.99
C TRP A 75 4.71 3.11 12.04
N ILE A 76 5.83 3.19 11.32
CA ILE A 76 6.29 2.15 10.39
C ILE A 76 6.94 1.00 11.17
N ASN A 77 6.44 -0.21 10.93
CA ASN A 77 7.01 -1.45 11.43
C ASN A 77 8.10 -1.93 10.46
N LEU A 78 9.36 -1.74 10.84
CA LEU A 78 10.51 -2.06 9.98
C LEU A 78 10.67 -3.57 9.69
N GLN A 79 10.26 -4.44 10.61
CA GLN A 79 10.29 -5.88 10.37
C GLN A 79 9.29 -6.26 9.26
N ARG A 80 8.09 -5.71 9.36
CA ARG A 80 7.03 -5.93 8.37
C ARG A 80 7.39 -5.29 7.04
N LEU A 81 7.90 -4.05 7.05
CA LEU A 81 8.39 -3.34 5.85
C LEU A 81 9.43 -4.17 5.09
N ALA A 82 10.47 -4.64 5.77
CA ALA A 82 11.53 -5.46 5.16
C ALA A 82 10.99 -6.76 4.55
N ARG A 83 9.99 -7.36 5.21
CA ARG A 83 9.37 -8.58 4.73
C ARG A 83 8.47 -8.34 3.54
N LEU A 84 7.63 -7.31 3.56
CA LEU A 84 6.77 -6.97 2.42
C LEU A 84 7.62 -6.66 1.19
N HIS A 85 8.71 -5.91 1.37
CA HIS A 85 9.69 -5.63 0.31
C HIS A 85 10.25 -6.93 -0.29
N LYS A 86 10.66 -7.89 0.56
CA LYS A 86 11.27 -9.14 0.13
C LYS A 86 10.27 -10.13 -0.49
N ASP A 87 9.18 -10.40 0.21
CA ASP A 87 8.25 -11.49 -0.13
C ASP A 87 7.36 -11.11 -1.32
N HIS A 88 7.01 -9.83 -1.48
CA HIS A 88 6.16 -9.36 -2.58
C HIS A 88 6.94 -8.63 -3.70
N VAL A 89 8.26 -8.44 -3.53
CA VAL A 89 9.11 -7.68 -4.47
C VAL A 89 8.51 -6.29 -4.72
N LEU A 90 8.12 -5.62 -3.63
CA LEU A 90 7.42 -4.34 -3.63
C LEU A 90 8.37 -3.19 -3.30
N GLY A 91 8.36 -2.14 -4.11
CA GLY A 91 9.19 -0.95 -3.91
C GLY A 91 10.61 -1.06 -4.47
N ASP A 92 11.29 0.08 -4.47
CA ASP A 92 12.66 0.25 -4.92
C ASP A 92 13.62 0.28 -3.73
N ALA A 93 14.51 -0.71 -3.68
CA ALA A 93 15.43 -0.88 -2.56
C ALA A 93 16.45 0.25 -2.43
N SER A 94 16.85 0.87 -3.54
CA SER A 94 17.84 1.96 -3.53
C SER A 94 17.23 3.23 -2.96
N ILE A 95 16.00 3.56 -3.34
CA ILE A 95 15.25 4.69 -2.79
C ILE A 95 14.91 4.45 -1.32
N LEU A 96 14.46 3.24 -0.96
CA LEU A 96 14.20 2.88 0.43
C LEU A 96 15.47 3.05 1.30
N SER A 97 16.64 2.65 0.79
CA SER A 97 17.91 2.82 1.50
C SER A 97 18.27 4.31 1.69
N VAL A 98 17.99 5.17 0.71
CA VAL A 98 18.18 6.63 0.84
C VAL A 98 17.25 7.19 1.91
N ILE A 99 15.96 6.84 1.89
CA ILE A 99 14.99 7.26 2.91
C ILE A 99 15.45 6.81 4.30
N ALA A 100 15.85 5.55 4.44
CA ALA A 100 16.36 4.98 5.68
C ALA A 100 17.59 5.73 6.21
N THR A 101 18.57 6.01 5.33
CA THR A 101 19.79 6.77 5.67
C THR A 101 19.46 8.15 6.23
N ARG A 102 18.49 8.84 5.62
CA ARG A 102 18.07 10.16 6.07
C ARG A 102 17.37 10.11 7.43
N LEU A 103 16.44 9.17 7.61
CA LEU A 103 15.73 9.00 8.87
C LEU A 103 16.66 8.55 10.01
N ALA A 104 17.65 7.71 9.72
CA ALA A 104 18.63 7.23 10.70
C ALA A 104 19.50 8.34 11.31
N ARG A 105 19.63 9.51 10.64
CA ARG A 105 20.31 10.69 11.17
C ARG A 105 19.49 11.41 12.25
N LEU A 106 18.18 11.22 12.26
CA LEU A 106 17.30 11.79 13.28
C LEU A 106 17.38 10.97 14.58
N PRO A 107 17.54 11.59 15.75
CA PRO A 107 17.66 10.88 17.02
C PRO A 107 16.51 9.92 17.31
N ALA A 108 15.27 10.29 16.94
CA ALA A 108 14.07 9.50 17.14
C ALA A 108 14.00 8.23 16.26
N HIS A 109 14.76 8.19 15.16
CA HIS A 109 14.58 7.20 14.10
C HIS A 109 15.84 6.38 13.80
N LYS A 110 16.80 6.30 14.73
CA LYS A 110 18.03 5.52 14.60
C LYS A 110 17.83 4.05 14.18
N LYS A 111 16.69 3.44 14.52
CA LYS A 111 16.34 2.07 14.12
C LYS A 111 16.27 1.87 12.60
N TRP A 112 16.06 2.95 11.83
CA TRP A 112 16.03 2.91 10.37
C TRP A 112 17.36 2.53 9.74
N LYS A 113 18.47 2.58 10.48
CA LYS A 113 19.75 1.99 10.06
C LYS A 113 19.64 0.53 9.63
N ALA A 114 18.68 -0.22 10.18
CA ALA A 114 18.43 -1.61 9.77
C ALA A 114 17.96 -1.75 8.31
N MET A 115 17.45 -0.67 7.70
CA MET A 115 16.99 -0.63 6.31
C MET A 115 18.02 -0.01 5.37
N GLU A 116 19.15 0.49 5.88
CA GLU A 116 20.27 0.91 5.05
C GLU A 116 20.89 -0.33 4.39
N LYS A 117 21.07 -0.30 3.07
CA LYS A 117 21.91 -1.28 2.40
C LYS A 117 23.36 -0.78 2.45
N SER A 118 24.24 -1.58 3.02
CA SER A 118 25.69 -1.41 2.83
C SER A 118 25.98 -1.54 1.33
N SER A 119 26.27 -0.41 0.69
CA SER A 119 26.55 -0.27 -0.76
C SER A 119 25.49 -0.92 -1.67
N VAL A 120 24.49 -0.15 -2.08
CA VAL A 120 23.89 -0.38 -3.40
C VAL A 120 25.03 -0.14 -4.40
N GLU A 121 25.51 -1.16 -5.09
CA GLU A 121 26.41 -0.97 -6.22
C GLU A 121 25.63 -0.20 -7.29
N VAL A 122 25.73 1.12 -7.26
CA VAL A 122 25.18 2.00 -8.29
C VAL A 122 26.05 1.80 -9.53
N SER A 123 25.71 0.78 -10.31
CA SER A 123 26.35 0.52 -11.59
C SER A 123 25.73 1.43 -12.64
N GLY A 124 26.47 2.44 -13.09
CA GLY A 124 26.08 3.34 -14.18
C GLY A 124 25.88 4.80 -13.76
N SER A 125 25.45 5.62 -14.73
CA SER A 125 25.12 7.03 -14.49
C SER A 125 23.83 7.17 -13.67
N PRO A 126 23.77 8.08 -12.69
CA PRO A 126 22.57 8.34 -11.91
C PRO A 126 21.33 8.62 -12.78
N ALA A 127 20.19 8.04 -12.43
CA ALA A 127 18.93 8.20 -13.17
C ALA A 127 18.06 9.32 -12.55
N PRO A 128 17.26 10.07 -13.32
CA PRO A 128 16.26 10.97 -12.76
C PRO A 128 15.30 10.26 -11.80
N LEU A 129 15.15 10.77 -10.58
CA LEU A 129 14.20 10.21 -9.61
C LEU A 129 12.77 10.35 -10.13
N PHE A 130 12.46 11.51 -10.71
CA PHE A 130 11.18 11.85 -11.34
C PHE A 130 11.37 11.84 -12.86
N PRO A 131 11.03 10.74 -13.56
CA PRO A 131 11.40 10.57 -14.97
C PRO A 131 10.83 11.64 -15.90
N GLU A 132 9.69 12.23 -15.56
CA GLU A 132 9.03 13.26 -16.37
C GLU A 132 9.51 14.68 -16.08
N ASP A 133 9.91 14.95 -14.84
CA ASP A 133 10.39 16.28 -14.44
C ASP A 133 11.89 16.46 -14.76
N GLY A 134 12.63 15.35 -14.87
CA GLY A 134 14.08 15.36 -15.06
C GLY A 134 14.83 15.88 -13.83
N HIS A 135 16.00 16.49 -14.05
CA HIS A 135 16.78 17.13 -13.00
C HIS A 135 17.43 18.42 -13.52
N PHE A 136 17.24 19.51 -12.76
CA PHE A 136 17.87 20.80 -13.00
C PHE A 136 18.56 21.28 -11.72
N GLY A 137 19.75 21.89 -11.85
CA GLY A 137 20.48 22.49 -10.74
C GLY A 137 21.31 21.51 -9.92
N THR A 138 21.46 21.77 -8.61
CA THR A 138 22.30 20.97 -7.71
C THR A 138 21.59 19.70 -7.28
N ALA A 139 22.29 18.57 -7.32
CA ALA A 139 21.76 17.28 -6.88
C ALA A 139 21.72 17.15 -5.34
N ASP A 140 20.66 16.53 -4.82
CA ASP A 140 20.62 16.06 -3.42
C ASP A 140 21.65 14.93 -3.23
N GLN A 141 22.56 15.10 -2.28
CA GLN A 141 23.70 14.20 -2.10
C GLN A 141 23.30 12.79 -1.64
N ASP A 142 22.24 12.67 -0.85
CA ASP A 142 21.81 11.35 -0.37
C ASP A 142 21.17 10.55 -1.50
N PHE A 143 20.35 11.20 -2.33
CA PHE A 143 19.77 10.56 -3.51
C PHE A 143 20.83 10.25 -4.56
N LEU A 144 21.80 11.16 -4.76
CA LEU A 144 22.92 10.93 -5.68
C LEU A 144 23.74 9.71 -5.26
N ALA A 145 24.04 9.55 -3.97
CA ALA A 145 24.71 8.38 -3.44
C ALA A 145 23.91 7.08 -3.64
N GLY A 146 22.57 7.18 -3.70
CA GLY A 146 21.68 6.07 -4.05
C GLY A 146 21.49 5.86 -5.56
N GLY A 147 22.16 6.63 -6.43
CA GLY A 147 22.05 6.53 -7.88
C GLY A 147 20.91 7.35 -8.51
N TRP A 148 20.37 8.33 -7.80
CA TRP A 148 19.22 9.12 -8.24
C TRP A 148 19.52 10.61 -8.35
N LEU A 149 19.04 11.24 -9.42
CA LEU A 149 19.10 12.68 -9.65
C LEU A 149 17.77 13.32 -9.25
N ARG A 150 17.83 14.21 -8.26
CA ARG A 150 16.77 15.14 -7.88
C ARG A 150 17.37 16.40 -7.26
N GLY A 151 16.61 17.49 -7.23
CA GLY A 151 16.98 18.67 -6.44
C GLY A 151 16.93 18.39 -4.93
N PRO A 152 17.51 19.26 -4.08
CA PRO A 152 17.53 19.08 -2.63
C PRO A 152 16.13 18.93 -2.04
N VAL A 153 15.95 17.98 -1.12
CA VAL A 153 14.69 17.82 -0.38
C VAL A 153 14.48 19.01 0.55
N ARG A 154 13.28 19.60 0.53
CA ARG A 154 12.86 20.64 1.48
C ARG A 154 11.67 20.16 2.29
N TYR A 155 11.87 20.05 3.60
CA TYR A 155 10.81 19.71 4.55
C TYR A 155 10.00 20.96 4.87
N ARG A 156 8.69 20.89 4.68
CA ARG A 156 7.78 22.02 4.90
C ARG A 156 7.24 22.04 6.33
N GLY A 157 7.28 20.91 7.04
CA GLY A 157 6.75 20.75 8.39
C GLY A 157 5.24 20.97 8.46
N LEU A 158 4.52 20.63 7.39
CA LEU A 158 3.06 20.80 7.30
C LEU A 158 2.30 19.50 7.56
N SER A 159 3.00 18.37 7.58
CA SER A 159 2.44 17.08 7.94
C SER A 159 1.99 17.05 9.41
N VAL A 160 0.93 16.30 9.68
CA VAL A 160 0.37 16.11 11.01
C VAL A 160 0.36 14.63 11.39
N ALA A 161 0.17 14.34 12.67
CA ALA A 161 0.00 12.97 13.14
C ALA A 161 -1.27 12.33 12.54
N PRO A 162 -1.27 11.00 12.31
CA PRO A 162 -2.44 10.28 11.83
C PRO A 162 -3.66 10.48 12.72
N ARG A 163 -4.79 10.76 12.07
CA ARG A 163 -6.09 10.88 12.73
C ARG A 163 -6.63 9.51 13.09
N MET A 164 -6.53 9.13 14.37
CA MET A 164 -6.99 7.83 14.86
C MET A 164 -8.51 7.68 14.83
N ASP A 165 -9.26 8.77 14.70
CA ASP A 165 -10.72 8.74 14.53
C ASP A 165 -11.16 8.30 13.12
N HIS A 166 -10.25 8.32 12.14
CA HIS A 166 -10.54 7.85 10.80
C HIS A 166 -10.48 6.31 10.70
N PRO A 167 -11.50 5.62 10.13
CA PRO A 167 -11.53 4.16 10.04
C PRO A 167 -10.34 3.55 9.31
N GLY A 168 -9.86 4.17 8.22
CA GLY A 168 -8.66 3.71 7.51
C GLY A 168 -7.41 3.60 8.38
N ASN A 169 -7.33 4.35 9.49
CA ASN A 169 -6.20 4.31 10.43
C ASN A 169 -6.37 3.28 11.55
N LEU A 170 -7.31 2.33 11.43
CA LEU A 170 -7.54 1.29 12.43
C LEU A 170 -6.27 0.53 12.80
N LEU A 171 -5.41 0.20 11.84
CA LEU A 171 -4.14 -0.49 12.13
C LEU A 171 -3.23 0.35 13.03
N LEU A 172 -3.12 1.66 12.78
CA LEU A 172 -2.33 2.57 13.62
C LEU A 172 -2.94 2.73 15.02
N LYS A 173 -4.28 2.81 15.11
CA LYS A 173 -4.98 2.80 16.41
C LYS A 173 -4.67 1.52 17.20
N LEU A 174 -4.73 0.37 16.55
CA LEU A 174 -4.41 -0.92 17.18
C LEU A 174 -2.93 -0.99 17.60
N ARG A 175 -2.00 -0.41 16.82
CA ARG A 175 -0.59 -0.28 17.21
C ARG A 175 -0.40 0.62 18.42
N ALA A 176 -1.22 1.66 18.58
CA ALA A 176 -1.20 2.51 19.76
C ALA A 176 -1.67 1.76 21.03
N LEU A 177 -2.66 0.86 20.90
CA LEU A 177 -3.21 0.09 22.01
C LEU A 177 -2.39 -1.16 22.38
N PHE A 178 -1.95 -1.92 21.37
CA PHE A 178 -1.32 -3.23 21.56
C PHE A 178 0.20 -3.22 21.34
N GLY A 179 0.75 -2.08 20.98
CA GLY A 179 2.15 -1.94 20.55
C GLY A 179 2.35 -2.29 19.08
N ARG A 180 3.55 -1.94 18.59
CA ARG A 180 3.96 -2.09 17.18
C ARG A 180 4.53 -3.49 16.89
N GLN A 181 3.79 -4.52 17.29
CA GLN A 181 4.12 -5.94 17.09
C GLN A 181 2.91 -6.69 16.51
N SER A 182 3.07 -7.98 16.21
CA SER A 182 2.07 -8.82 15.51
C SER A 182 0.67 -8.80 16.11
N ARG A 183 0.48 -8.46 17.39
CA ARG A 183 -0.85 -8.34 18.02
C ARG A 183 -1.74 -7.33 17.29
N ALA A 184 -1.22 -6.16 16.93
CA ALA A 184 -2.01 -5.14 16.27
C ALA A 184 -2.50 -5.60 14.90
N GLU A 185 -1.61 -6.18 14.08
CA GLU A 185 -1.99 -6.69 12.76
C GLU A 185 -2.91 -7.92 12.83
N VAL A 186 -2.68 -8.84 13.77
CA VAL A 186 -3.57 -10.00 13.98
C VAL A 186 -4.97 -9.54 14.37
N MET A 187 -5.09 -8.57 15.29
CA MET A 187 -6.38 -8.01 15.67
C MET A 187 -7.06 -7.30 14.51
N ALA A 188 -6.32 -6.48 13.74
CA ALA A 188 -6.84 -5.81 12.55
C ALA A 188 -7.40 -6.81 11.54
N TRP A 189 -6.66 -7.89 11.29
CA TRP A 189 -7.09 -8.95 10.38
C TRP A 189 -8.33 -9.68 10.89
N LEU A 190 -8.36 -10.08 12.17
CA LEU A 190 -9.50 -10.78 12.77
C LEU A 190 -10.77 -9.91 12.90
N LEU A 191 -10.63 -8.59 13.01
CA LEU A 191 -11.77 -7.67 12.99
C LEU A 191 -12.38 -7.51 11.59
N ALA A 192 -11.60 -7.79 10.55
CA ALA A 192 -12.00 -7.68 9.16
C ALA A 192 -12.44 -9.01 8.52
N HIS A 193 -12.32 -10.13 9.24
CA HIS A 193 -12.63 -11.47 8.75
C HIS A 193 -13.41 -12.29 9.79
N GLU A 194 -14.18 -13.28 9.35
CA GLU A 194 -14.94 -14.15 10.25
C GLU A 194 -14.03 -15.07 11.08
N ALA A 195 -13.07 -15.73 10.43
CA ALA A 195 -12.09 -16.62 11.05
C ALA A 195 -10.90 -16.86 10.11
N GLY A 196 -9.76 -17.29 10.66
CA GLY A 196 -8.58 -17.59 9.84
C GLY A 196 -7.63 -18.62 10.44
N HIS A 197 -6.95 -19.35 9.56
CA HIS A 197 -5.86 -20.24 9.94
C HIS A 197 -4.55 -19.44 10.14
N PRO A 198 -3.71 -19.73 11.16
CA PRO A 198 -2.51 -18.93 11.46
C PRO A 198 -1.53 -18.74 10.29
N ALA A 199 -1.41 -19.72 9.40
CA ALA A 199 -0.52 -19.61 8.24
C ALA A 199 -1.05 -18.60 7.21
N GLU A 200 -2.36 -18.56 7.02
CA GLU A 200 -3.01 -17.62 6.11
C GLU A 200 -2.90 -16.20 6.65
N ILE A 201 -3.24 -16.02 7.93
CA ILE A 201 -3.13 -14.72 8.61
C ILE A 201 -1.70 -14.22 8.47
N ALA A 202 -0.70 -15.04 8.82
CA ALA A 202 0.71 -14.67 8.74
C ALA A 202 1.17 -14.24 7.34
N ARG A 203 0.67 -14.90 6.29
CA ARG A 203 0.94 -14.53 4.91
C ARG A 203 0.35 -13.15 4.61
N GLN A 204 -0.94 -12.94 4.91
CA GLN A 204 -1.64 -11.70 4.58
C GLN A 204 -1.14 -10.48 5.37
N ILE A 205 -0.73 -10.66 6.64
CA ILE A 205 -0.25 -9.56 7.46
C ILE A 205 1.27 -9.32 7.36
N GLY A 206 2.01 -10.13 6.60
CA GLY A 206 3.47 -9.99 6.45
C GLY A 206 4.27 -10.34 7.72
N TYR A 207 3.90 -11.42 8.42
CA TYR A 207 4.60 -11.90 9.63
C TYR A 207 4.96 -13.39 9.57
N PHE A 208 5.88 -13.84 10.42
CA PHE A 208 6.28 -15.25 10.45
C PHE A 208 5.17 -16.08 11.05
N ARG A 209 4.86 -17.23 10.42
CA ARG A 209 3.81 -18.15 10.88
C ARG A 209 3.95 -18.49 12.37
N ARG A 210 5.18 -18.73 12.83
CA ARG A 210 5.46 -19.01 14.25
C ARG A 210 5.09 -17.83 15.15
N SER A 211 5.45 -16.60 14.77
CA SER A 211 5.11 -15.39 15.54
C SER A 211 3.60 -15.21 15.64
N VAL A 212 2.88 -15.35 14.53
CA VAL A 212 1.41 -15.24 14.51
C VAL A 212 0.75 -16.35 15.32
N GLN A 213 1.23 -17.59 15.22
CA GLN A 213 0.72 -18.71 16.02
C GLN A 213 0.88 -18.46 17.53
N ILE A 214 2.04 -17.95 17.96
CA ILE A 214 2.29 -17.59 19.36
C ILE A 214 1.33 -16.49 19.80
N THR A 215 1.25 -15.40 19.02
CA THR A 215 0.35 -14.28 19.28
C THR A 215 -1.11 -14.72 19.40
N LEU A 216 -1.61 -15.54 18.49
CA LEU A 216 -2.99 -16.05 18.51
C LEU A 216 -3.26 -16.92 19.74
N ASN A 217 -2.32 -17.80 20.11
CA ASN A 217 -2.45 -18.62 21.31
C ASN A 217 -2.41 -17.79 22.60
N GLU A 218 -1.66 -16.68 22.63
CA GLU A 218 -1.66 -15.74 23.76
C GLU A 218 -2.96 -14.95 23.84
N LEU A 219 -3.42 -14.41 22.70
CA LEU A 219 -4.68 -13.67 22.62
C LEU A 219 -5.88 -14.54 22.99
N GLU A 220 -5.86 -15.82 22.63
CA GLU A 220 -6.91 -16.77 23.00
C GLU A 220 -7.10 -16.89 24.52
N ARG A 221 -6.02 -16.74 25.30
CA ARG A 221 -6.10 -16.78 26.78
C ARG A 221 -6.88 -15.61 27.37
N SER A 222 -7.12 -14.55 26.60
CA SER A 222 -7.98 -13.43 27.04
C SER A 222 -9.47 -13.78 27.08
N GLY A 223 -9.90 -14.85 26.39
CA GLY A 223 -11.31 -15.19 26.20
C GLY A 223 -12.04 -14.41 25.09
N HIS A 224 -11.44 -13.33 24.57
CA HIS A 224 -12.02 -12.52 23.48
C HIS A 224 -11.64 -13.01 22.09
N VAL A 225 -10.45 -13.59 21.93
CA VAL A 225 -10.09 -14.37 20.75
C VAL A 225 -10.41 -15.83 21.04
N ARG A 226 -11.05 -16.50 20.09
CA ARG A 226 -11.50 -17.88 20.22
C ARG A 226 -10.87 -18.72 19.13
N SER A 227 -10.83 -20.03 19.36
CA SER A 227 -10.46 -20.96 18.30
C SER A 227 -11.45 -22.09 18.16
N LEU A 228 -11.59 -22.56 16.93
CA LEU A 228 -12.36 -23.74 16.58
C LEU A 228 -11.42 -24.71 15.86
N ARG A 229 -11.45 -25.98 16.27
CA ARG A 229 -10.78 -27.05 15.54
C ARG A 229 -11.75 -27.63 14.51
N LYS A 230 -11.36 -27.57 13.24
CA LYS A 230 -12.03 -28.26 12.13
C LYS A 230 -11.09 -29.35 11.63
N GLY A 231 -11.30 -30.58 12.10
CA GLY A 231 -10.37 -31.69 11.86
C GLY A 231 -8.99 -31.43 12.49
N ARG A 232 -7.93 -31.41 11.68
CA ARG A 232 -6.55 -31.15 12.13
C ARG A 232 -6.19 -29.66 12.18
N GLU A 233 -7.05 -28.78 11.67
CA GLU A 233 -6.76 -27.36 11.54
C GLU A 233 -7.41 -26.56 12.67
N LYS A 234 -6.65 -25.61 13.22
CA LYS A 234 -7.10 -24.68 14.25
C LYS A 234 -7.31 -23.31 13.60
N HIS A 235 -8.55 -22.83 13.57
CA HIS A 235 -8.92 -21.51 13.09
C HIS A 235 -9.21 -20.59 14.26
N PHE A 236 -8.87 -19.31 14.12
CA PHE A 236 -9.08 -18.30 15.15
C PHE A 236 -10.08 -17.25 14.68
N SER A 237 -10.89 -16.74 15.60
CA SER A 237 -11.91 -15.71 15.36
C SER A 237 -12.09 -14.83 16.59
N LEU A 238 -12.83 -13.74 16.45
CA LEU A 238 -13.33 -12.91 17.55
C LEU A 238 -14.76 -12.43 17.21
N LEU A 239 -15.47 -11.88 18.19
CA LEU A 239 -16.75 -11.21 17.94
C LEU A 239 -16.54 -9.71 17.79
N ALA A 240 -16.72 -9.18 16.58
CA ALA A 240 -16.53 -7.75 16.29
C ALA A 240 -17.33 -6.83 17.23
N ASP A 241 -18.55 -7.23 17.63
CA ASP A 241 -19.42 -6.47 18.54
C ASP A 241 -18.80 -6.22 19.94
N GLU A 242 -17.96 -7.13 20.43
CA GLU A 242 -17.24 -6.96 21.71
C GLU A 242 -16.17 -5.87 21.60
N TRP A 243 -15.74 -5.55 20.37
CA TRP A 243 -14.68 -4.59 20.07
C TRP A 243 -15.18 -3.25 19.53
N ARG A 244 -16.51 -3.02 19.50
CA ARG A 244 -17.13 -1.80 18.94
C ARG A 244 -16.58 -0.48 19.48
N PHE A 245 -16.02 -0.48 20.69
CA PHE A 245 -15.40 0.70 21.29
C PHE A 245 -14.22 1.26 20.47
N LEU A 246 -13.62 0.45 19.60
CA LEU A 246 -12.56 0.87 18.68
C LEU A 246 -13.08 1.75 17.55
N ALA A 247 -14.37 1.65 17.20
CA ALA A 247 -14.99 2.41 16.15
C ALA A 247 -15.41 3.80 16.65
N THR A 248 -14.45 4.72 16.64
CA THR A 248 -14.67 6.13 17.03
C THR A 248 -15.17 6.98 15.85
N TRP A 249 -15.72 6.33 14.82
CA TRP A 249 -16.29 6.94 13.62
C TRP A 249 -17.79 6.63 13.54
N PRO A 250 -18.59 7.40 12.79
CA PRO A 250 -20.01 7.13 12.63
C PRO A 250 -20.24 5.74 12.00
N MET A 251 -21.08 4.92 12.63
CA MET A 251 -21.46 3.60 12.13
C MET A 251 -22.95 3.58 11.84
N SER A 252 -23.33 3.57 10.56
CA SER A 252 -24.73 3.70 10.17
C SER A 252 -25.57 2.44 10.46
N GLN A 253 -24.95 1.24 10.54
CA GLN A 253 -25.63 -0.05 10.76
C GLN A 253 -24.75 -1.11 11.45
N GLY A 254 -24.38 -0.91 12.72
CA GLY A 254 -23.58 -1.86 13.51
C GLY A 254 -22.07 -1.80 13.22
N PRO A 255 -21.22 -2.58 13.94
CA PRO A 255 -19.78 -2.47 13.80
C PRO A 255 -19.24 -3.13 12.53
N THR A 256 -19.37 -2.45 11.39
CA THR A 256 -18.58 -2.77 10.20
C THR A 256 -17.18 -2.15 10.34
N PHE A 257 -16.24 -2.95 10.83
CA PHE A 257 -14.84 -2.58 10.73
C PHE A 257 -14.43 -2.48 9.25
N PRO A 258 -13.50 -1.57 8.91
CA PRO A 258 -12.96 -1.48 7.56
C PRO A 258 -12.37 -2.82 7.11
N ALA A 259 -12.52 -3.13 5.83
CA ALA A 259 -12.02 -4.36 5.24
C ALA A 259 -10.50 -4.43 5.24
N TRP A 260 -9.97 -5.65 5.30
CA TRP A 260 -8.54 -5.91 5.12
C TRP A 260 -8.24 -6.13 3.64
N VAL A 261 -7.58 -5.14 3.02
CA VAL A 261 -7.20 -5.17 1.62
C VAL A 261 -5.75 -5.66 1.47
N PRO A 262 -5.43 -6.52 0.49
CA PRO A 262 -4.08 -7.03 0.27
C PRO A 262 -3.22 -5.97 -0.43
N TRP A 263 -2.91 -4.88 0.27
CA TRP A 263 -2.25 -3.70 -0.31
C TRP A 263 -0.90 -4.02 -0.93
N SER A 264 -0.13 -4.95 -0.37
CA SER A 264 1.15 -5.37 -0.94
C SER A 264 1.01 -5.95 -2.34
N GLU A 265 0.05 -6.84 -2.55
CA GLU A 265 -0.24 -7.49 -3.82
C GLU A 265 -0.84 -6.50 -4.82
N ILE A 266 -1.74 -5.62 -4.37
CA ILE A 266 -2.33 -4.58 -5.22
C ILE A 266 -1.26 -3.61 -5.71
N PHE A 267 -0.46 -3.04 -4.80
CA PHE A 267 0.58 -2.12 -5.20
C PHE A 267 1.62 -2.79 -6.08
N ARG A 268 1.91 -4.08 -5.85
CA ARG A 268 2.78 -4.84 -6.76
C ARG A 268 2.20 -4.95 -8.17
N LEU A 269 0.90 -5.23 -8.29
CA LEU A 269 0.22 -5.24 -9.59
C LEU A 269 0.24 -3.85 -10.25
N LEU A 270 0.06 -2.78 -9.48
CA LEU A 270 0.11 -1.40 -9.99
C LEU A 270 1.54 -1.00 -10.43
N GLU A 271 2.59 -1.44 -9.72
CA GLU A 271 3.98 -1.28 -10.17
C GLU A 271 4.24 -2.00 -11.49
N GLN A 272 3.78 -3.25 -11.62
CA GLN A 272 3.93 -4.04 -12.84
C GLN A 272 3.15 -3.43 -14.00
N LEU A 273 1.93 -2.96 -13.75
CA LEU A 273 1.14 -2.22 -14.72
C LEU A 273 1.87 -0.96 -15.19
N ASN A 274 2.36 -0.14 -14.25
CA ASN A 274 3.09 1.07 -14.58
C ASN A 274 4.35 0.76 -15.40
N ALA A 275 5.10 -0.29 -15.05
CA ALA A 275 6.26 -0.72 -15.81
C ALA A 275 5.88 -1.16 -17.24
N LEU A 276 4.82 -1.95 -17.40
CA LEU A 276 4.31 -2.38 -18.71
C LEU A 276 3.88 -1.19 -19.59
N LEU A 277 3.17 -0.22 -19.02
CA LEU A 277 2.69 0.96 -19.74
C LEU A 277 3.83 1.93 -20.13
N ASN A 278 4.99 1.85 -19.48
CA ASN A 278 6.16 2.68 -19.78
C ASN A 278 7.24 1.94 -20.59
N ASP A 279 7.02 0.67 -20.95
CA ASP A 279 7.94 -0.11 -21.78
C ASP A 279 7.77 0.27 -23.26
N VAL A 280 8.68 1.12 -23.77
CA VAL A 280 8.64 1.63 -25.14
C VAL A 280 8.75 0.50 -26.16
N HIS A 281 9.58 -0.52 -25.90
CA HIS A 281 9.76 -1.65 -26.81
C HIS A 281 8.49 -2.51 -26.87
N LEU A 282 7.87 -2.74 -25.72
CA LEU A 282 6.62 -3.48 -25.66
C LEU A 282 5.48 -2.70 -26.36
N SER A 283 5.42 -1.39 -26.16
CA SER A 283 4.40 -0.54 -26.80
C SER A 283 4.46 -0.54 -28.33
N ALA A 284 5.65 -0.76 -28.90
CA ALA A 284 5.87 -0.86 -30.35
C ALA A 284 5.63 -2.28 -30.91
N SER A 285 5.39 -3.28 -30.04
CA SER A 285 5.19 -4.68 -30.42
C SER A 285 3.76 -4.99 -30.87
N SER A 286 3.54 -6.15 -31.49
CA SER A 286 2.18 -6.59 -31.87
C SER A 286 1.28 -6.78 -30.64
N PRO A 287 -0.04 -6.60 -30.76
CA PRO A 287 -0.94 -6.76 -29.62
C PRO A 287 -0.92 -8.15 -28.98
N GLU A 288 -0.64 -9.20 -29.76
CA GLU A 288 -0.47 -10.56 -29.25
C GLU A 288 0.72 -10.66 -28.30
N LEU A 289 1.86 -10.06 -28.68
CA LEU A 289 3.06 -10.05 -27.83
C LEU A 289 2.82 -9.20 -26.58
N GLN A 290 2.16 -8.06 -26.71
CA GLN A 290 1.74 -7.24 -25.57
C GLN A 290 0.85 -8.03 -24.61
N ALA A 291 -0.18 -8.70 -25.12
CA ALA A 291 -1.09 -9.51 -24.31
C ALA A 291 -0.39 -10.68 -23.61
N ILE A 292 0.59 -11.32 -24.27
CA ILE A 292 1.41 -12.38 -23.66
C ILE A 292 2.23 -11.82 -22.50
N GLU A 293 2.90 -10.69 -22.69
CA GLU A 293 3.71 -10.06 -21.64
C GLU A 293 2.86 -9.55 -20.47
N TRP A 294 1.70 -8.96 -20.74
CA TRP A 294 0.75 -8.54 -19.70
C TRP A 294 0.29 -9.74 -18.86
N ARG A 295 -0.13 -10.83 -19.50
CA ARG A 295 -0.52 -12.07 -18.78
C ARG A 295 0.64 -12.66 -17.97
N ARG A 296 1.86 -12.59 -18.49
CA ARG A 296 3.05 -13.13 -17.82
C ARG A 296 3.42 -12.34 -16.57
N ARG A 297 3.27 -11.01 -16.61
CA ARG A 297 3.69 -10.13 -15.51
C ARG A 297 2.58 -9.84 -14.50
N LEU A 298 1.32 -9.82 -14.92
CA LEU A 298 0.18 -9.49 -14.08
C LEU A 298 -0.48 -10.75 -13.50
N ASP A 299 -0.10 -11.09 -12.27
CA ASP A 299 -0.66 -12.24 -11.56
C ASP A 299 -1.84 -11.84 -10.66
N TYR A 300 -3.05 -11.93 -11.21
CA TYR A 300 -4.29 -11.66 -10.48
C TYR A 300 -4.60 -12.68 -9.39
N THR A 301 -4.06 -13.90 -9.47
CA THR A 301 -4.40 -14.99 -8.53
C THR A 301 -3.98 -14.66 -7.10
N LEU A 302 -2.99 -13.77 -6.95
CA LEU A 302 -2.54 -13.23 -5.67
C LEU A 302 -3.67 -12.54 -4.88
N LEU A 303 -4.70 -12.03 -5.55
CA LEU A 303 -5.84 -11.36 -4.93
C LEU A 303 -6.94 -12.33 -4.46
N GLY A 304 -6.87 -13.63 -4.80
CA GLY A 304 -7.96 -14.58 -4.59
C GLY A 304 -8.28 -14.94 -3.13
N ASN A 305 -7.33 -14.74 -2.22
CA ASN A 305 -7.51 -14.99 -0.78
C ASN A 305 -7.66 -13.68 0.00
N SER A 306 -8.54 -12.80 -0.46
CA SER A 306 -8.77 -11.49 0.14
C SER A 306 -10.25 -11.16 0.24
N THR A 307 -10.58 -10.04 0.88
CA THR A 307 -11.95 -9.52 0.95
C THR A 307 -12.41 -8.84 -0.35
N LEU A 308 -11.57 -8.84 -1.40
CA LEU A 308 -11.92 -8.26 -2.69
C LEU A 308 -12.90 -9.14 -3.46
N PRO A 309 -13.74 -8.55 -4.35
CA PRO A 309 -14.57 -9.30 -5.27
C PRO A 309 -13.77 -10.33 -6.09
N VAL A 310 -14.30 -11.56 -6.18
CA VAL A 310 -13.66 -12.71 -6.85
C VAL A 310 -13.20 -12.38 -8.28
N LEU A 311 -13.93 -11.53 -8.99
CA LEU A 311 -13.60 -11.04 -10.34
C LEU A 311 -12.14 -10.59 -10.47
N PHE A 312 -11.59 -9.93 -9.45
CA PHE A 312 -10.23 -9.39 -9.48
C PHE A 312 -9.15 -10.47 -9.42
N SER A 313 -9.50 -11.71 -9.10
CA SER A 313 -8.58 -12.85 -9.02
C SER A 313 -8.67 -13.82 -10.20
N LEU A 314 -9.71 -13.69 -11.04
CA LEU A 314 -9.93 -14.62 -12.15
C LEU A 314 -8.88 -14.44 -13.25
N PRO A 315 -8.48 -15.50 -13.98
CA PRO A 315 -7.62 -15.34 -15.14
C PRO A 315 -8.33 -14.59 -16.30
N ILE A 316 -7.55 -13.93 -17.16
CA ILE A 316 -8.05 -13.34 -18.41
C ILE A 316 -7.68 -14.27 -19.58
N ASN A 317 -8.71 -14.93 -20.12
CA ASN A 317 -8.57 -15.94 -21.17
C ASN A 317 -8.62 -15.37 -22.60
N ALA A 318 -9.04 -14.12 -22.77
CA ALA A 318 -9.05 -13.41 -24.05
C ALA A 318 -7.64 -13.31 -24.65
N ARG A 319 -7.52 -13.04 -25.96
CA ARG A 319 -6.23 -12.97 -26.68
C ARG A 319 -6.10 -11.65 -27.45
N GLY A 320 -4.86 -11.28 -27.79
CA GLY A 320 -4.58 -10.06 -28.56
C GLY A 320 -5.22 -8.82 -27.95
N ASP A 321 -5.90 -8.04 -28.78
CA ASP A 321 -6.56 -6.78 -28.40
C ASP A 321 -7.61 -6.95 -27.29
N GLU A 322 -8.42 -8.01 -27.35
CA GLU A 322 -9.44 -8.28 -26.35
C GLU A 322 -8.85 -8.53 -24.97
N ALA A 323 -7.68 -9.17 -24.91
CA ALA A 323 -6.97 -9.38 -23.65
C ALA A 323 -6.53 -8.04 -23.04
N LEU A 324 -5.93 -7.16 -23.86
CA LEU A 324 -5.45 -5.86 -23.42
C LEU A 324 -6.60 -5.00 -22.90
N MET A 325 -7.74 -4.97 -23.60
CA MET A 325 -8.94 -4.27 -23.14
C MET A 325 -9.45 -4.84 -21.81
N ALA A 326 -9.55 -6.17 -21.68
CA ALA A 326 -9.99 -6.81 -20.44
C ALA A 326 -9.06 -6.50 -19.25
N HIS A 327 -7.74 -6.41 -19.47
CA HIS A 327 -6.80 -5.98 -18.44
C HIS A 327 -7.05 -4.51 -18.04
N CYS A 328 -7.22 -3.61 -19.02
CA CYS A 328 -7.50 -2.19 -18.77
C CYS A 328 -8.78 -2.03 -17.95
N ASP A 329 -9.87 -2.68 -18.37
CA ASP A 329 -11.17 -2.62 -17.68
C ASP A 329 -11.10 -3.19 -16.26
N ARG A 330 -10.35 -4.28 -16.07
CA ARG A 330 -10.13 -4.82 -14.73
C ARG A 330 -9.40 -3.85 -13.82
N PHE A 331 -8.39 -3.15 -14.32
CA PHE A 331 -7.68 -2.14 -13.53
C PHE A 331 -8.53 -0.91 -13.23
N ARG A 332 -9.38 -0.46 -14.17
CA ARG A 332 -10.38 0.59 -13.90
C ARG A 332 -11.30 0.17 -12.75
N GLN A 333 -11.93 -1.00 -12.87
CA GLN A 333 -12.81 -1.54 -11.84
C GLN A 333 -12.11 -1.71 -10.48
N LEU A 334 -10.83 -2.13 -10.49
CA LEU A 334 -10.04 -2.28 -9.26
C LEU A 334 -9.77 -0.91 -8.61
N LEU A 335 -9.30 0.08 -9.39
CA LEU A 335 -9.01 1.41 -8.89
C LEU A 335 -10.27 2.11 -8.38
N ASP A 336 -11.39 2.00 -9.11
CA ASP A 336 -12.70 2.51 -8.70
C ASP A 336 -13.16 1.86 -7.39
N HIS A 337 -13.01 0.52 -7.27
CA HIS A 337 -13.35 -0.22 -6.05
C HIS A 337 -12.52 0.24 -4.83
N LEU A 338 -11.26 0.58 -5.05
CA LEU A 338 -10.35 1.12 -4.03
C LEU A 338 -10.62 2.60 -3.72
N GLY A 339 -11.57 3.23 -4.41
CA GLY A 339 -11.96 4.62 -4.23
C GLY A 339 -11.01 5.62 -4.88
N ALA A 340 -10.29 5.20 -5.92
CA ALA A 340 -9.53 6.09 -6.80
C ALA A 340 -10.44 6.55 -7.95
N GLY A 341 -10.56 7.85 -8.17
CA GLY A 341 -11.47 8.40 -9.18
C GLY A 341 -12.01 9.79 -8.82
N PRO A 342 -12.64 10.52 -9.78
CA PRO A 342 -13.23 11.81 -9.51
C PRO A 342 -14.26 11.67 -8.39
N ASN A 343 -14.17 12.55 -7.38
CA ASN A 343 -15.09 12.55 -6.24
C ASN A 343 -16.54 12.51 -6.72
N GLU A 344 -17.27 11.44 -6.40
CA GLU A 344 -18.68 11.64 -6.08
C GLU A 344 -18.68 12.40 -4.77
N GLU A 345 -18.95 13.71 -4.83
CA GLU A 345 -19.29 14.47 -3.63
C GLU A 345 -20.37 13.68 -2.88
N PRO A 346 -20.20 13.44 -1.57
CA PRO A 346 -21.32 12.92 -0.79
C PRO A 346 -22.42 13.97 -0.89
N ALA A 347 -23.59 13.56 -1.41
CA ALA A 347 -24.77 14.40 -1.48
C ALA A 347 -24.97 15.05 -0.11
N SER A 348 -24.74 16.37 -0.06
CA SER A 348 -24.96 17.19 1.12
C SER A 348 -26.42 17.10 1.51
N SER A 349 -26.75 16.19 2.44
CA SER A 349 -27.98 16.29 3.21
C SER A 349 -27.81 17.44 4.20
N ALA A 350 -28.06 18.65 3.71
CA ALA A 350 -28.41 19.75 4.57
C ALA A 350 -29.67 19.33 5.35
N MET A 351 -29.53 19.05 6.63
CA MET A 351 -30.65 19.15 7.56
C MET A 351 -30.55 20.49 8.30
N PRO A 352 -31.61 21.32 8.26
CA PRO A 352 -31.66 22.55 9.01
C PRO A 352 -31.89 22.25 10.50
N ARG A 353 -31.15 23.01 11.31
CA ARG A 353 -31.20 23.30 12.76
C ARG A 353 -32.22 22.56 13.62
#